data_AF-A0A833PDT1-F1
#
_entry.id   AF-A0A833PDT1-F1
#
_cell.length_a   1.000
_cell.length_b   1.000
_cell.length_c   1.000
_cell.angle_alpha   90.00
_cell.angle_beta   90.00
_cell.angle_gamma   90.00
#
_symmetry.space_group_name_H-M   'P 1'
#
loop_
_entity.id
_entity.type
_entity.pdbx_description
1 polymer ?
#
loop_
_entity_poly.entity_id
_entity_poly.type
_entity_poly.pdbx_seq_one_letter_code
_entity_poly.pdbx_strand_id
1 'polypeptide(L)'
;MKNKIDLVLFCALTACSTLACADNNTPYQSFIPKNWKVLSQAQGDLNGDRQTDLALIIEDTNPKNIVTNDRLGNPQLNLNQRKLLILLKSPQGYRLAASNSTLPSEGDQESPCLTDPLGEGNPLTIKNGLVQINLHYWLSCGSWYVSNHLFTFRYQNQSFKLIGYDVNDFHRASGETNATSINFLTGKIKKTTGGNGFEDQEQTAQVSWSKLKQKYALTLEQINFKDYGEYE
;
A
#
# COMPACT_ATOMS: atom_id res chain seq x y z
N MET A 1 -49.94 66.91 42.14
CA MET A 1 -49.96 65.45 42.46
C MET A 1 -49.03 64.76 41.46
N LYS A 2 -47.93 64.18 41.94
CA LYS A 2 -46.88 63.56 41.11
C LYS A 2 -47.24 62.10 40.80
N ASN A 3 -47.46 61.77 39.53
CA ASN A 3 -47.53 60.37 39.08
C ASN A 3 -46.12 59.86 38.82
N LYS A 4 -45.70 58.82 39.55
CA LYS A 4 -44.54 58.00 39.22
C LYS A 4 -45.03 56.88 38.31
N ILE A 5 -44.42 56.76 37.14
CA ILE A 5 -44.56 55.60 36.25
C ILE A 5 -43.26 54.81 36.42
N ASP A 6 -43.34 53.65 37.06
CA ASP A 6 -42.21 52.73 37.18
C ASP A 6 -42.08 51.94 35.87
N LEU A 7 -40.98 52.19 35.17
CA LEU A 7 -40.59 51.47 33.95
C LEU A 7 -39.85 50.19 34.35
N VAL A 8 -40.53 49.04 34.29
CA VAL A 8 -39.89 47.73 34.49
C VAL A 8 -39.20 47.31 33.20
N LEU A 9 -37.86 47.34 33.21
CA LEU A 9 -37.01 46.87 32.12
C LEU A 9 -36.84 45.35 32.22
N PHE A 10 -37.52 44.60 31.36
CA PHE A 10 -37.34 43.14 31.25
C PHE A 10 -36.08 42.86 30.42
N CYS A 11 -34.98 42.53 31.11
CA CYS A 11 -33.74 42.09 30.47
C CYS A 11 -33.87 40.59 30.15
N ALA A 12 -34.20 40.25 28.90
CA ALA A 12 -34.21 38.87 28.44
C ALA A 12 -32.77 38.38 28.26
N LEU A 13 -32.27 37.58 29.20
CA LEU A 13 -31.06 36.78 29.01
C LEU A 13 -31.35 35.68 27.98
N THR A 14 -30.96 35.90 26.73
CA THR A 14 -30.81 34.82 25.75
C THR A 14 -29.60 33.99 26.13
N ALA A 15 -29.83 32.85 26.79
CA ALA A 15 -28.82 31.82 26.96
C ALA A 15 -28.47 31.25 25.59
N CYS A 16 -27.38 31.74 25.01
CA CYS A 16 -26.77 31.16 23.83
C CYS A 16 -26.12 29.83 24.26
N SER A 17 -26.87 28.74 24.15
CA SER A 17 -26.34 27.40 24.35
C SER A 17 -25.32 27.11 23.24
N THR A 18 -24.04 27.24 23.56
CA THR A 18 -22.95 26.76 22.72
C THR A 18 -23.09 25.25 22.62
N LEU A 19 -23.58 24.76 21.48
CA LEU A 19 -23.26 23.39 21.05
C LEU A 19 -21.75 23.37 20.85
N ALA A 20 -21.02 22.85 21.83
CA ALA A 20 -19.67 22.40 21.59
C ALA A 20 -19.78 21.23 20.61
N CYS A 21 -19.64 21.53 19.31
CA CYS A 21 -19.37 20.51 18.32
C CYS A 21 -18.09 19.83 18.80
N ALA A 22 -18.20 18.59 19.28
CA ALA A 22 -17.02 17.78 19.53
C ALA A 22 -16.27 17.72 18.20
N ASP A 23 -15.09 18.34 18.17
CA ASP A 23 -14.18 18.34 17.03
C ASP A 23 -13.58 16.93 16.95
N ASN A 24 -14.39 15.98 16.47
CA ASN A 24 -14.03 14.58 16.35
C ASN A 24 -13.13 14.41 15.11
N ASN A 25 -12.00 15.11 15.07
CA ASN A 25 -10.97 14.95 14.05
C ASN A 25 -10.26 13.61 14.32
N THR A 26 -10.67 12.58 13.59
CA THR A 26 -10.12 11.23 13.74
C THR A 26 -8.65 11.21 13.26
N PRO A 27 -7.65 11.05 14.15
CA PRO A 27 -6.25 11.01 13.76
C PRO A 27 -5.94 9.64 13.12
N TYR A 28 -4.96 9.57 12.21
CA TYR A 28 -4.65 8.31 11.53
C TYR A 28 -4.20 7.21 12.50
N GLN A 29 -3.60 7.59 13.62
CA GLN A 29 -3.14 6.68 14.67
C GLN A 29 -4.27 5.85 15.27
N SER A 30 -5.52 6.32 15.20
CA SER A 30 -6.69 5.55 15.62
C SER A 30 -6.95 4.29 14.80
N PHE A 31 -6.40 4.21 13.57
CA PHE A 31 -6.47 3.03 12.70
C PHE A 31 -5.34 2.02 12.95
N ILE A 32 -4.35 2.35 13.80
CA ILE A 32 -3.24 1.46 14.14
C ILE A 32 -3.65 0.65 15.37
N PRO A 33 -3.76 -0.69 15.27
CA PRO A 33 -4.10 -1.51 16.42
C PRO A 33 -3.02 -1.43 17.52
N LYS A 34 -3.39 -1.74 18.76
CA LYS A 34 -2.40 -1.91 19.83
C LYS A 34 -1.39 -3.00 19.46
N ASN A 35 -0.13 -2.79 19.81
CA ASN A 35 0.99 -3.71 19.50
C ASN A 35 1.25 -3.84 17.99
N TRP A 36 1.02 -2.77 17.22
CA TRP A 36 1.42 -2.67 15.83
C TRP A 36 2.31 -1.45 15.65
N LYS A 37 3.27 -1.53 14.73
CA LYS A 37 4.15 -0.41 14.33
C LYS A 37 3.88 -0.01 12.88
N VAL A 38 4.14 1.26 12.55
CA VAL A 38 4.16 1.73 11.15
C VAL A 38 5.50 1.39 10.55
N LEU A 39 5.51 0.65 9.44
CA LEU A 39 6.71 0.32 8.66
C LEU A 39 6.96 1.33 7.55
N SER A 40 5.90 1.77 6.87
CA SER A 40 6.00 2.70 5.76
C SER A 40 4.77 3.60 5.71
N GLN A 41 4.98 4.83 5.24
CA GLN A 41 3.95 5.84 5.09
C GLN A 41 4.17 6.60 3.79
N ALA A 42 3.11 6.76 3.01
CA ALA A 42 3.08 7.62 1.84
C ALA A 42 1.92 8.62 1.95
N GLN A 43 2.09 9.79 1.35
CA GLN A 43 1.10 10.86 1.38
C GLN A 43 0.82 11.41 -0.02
N GLY A 44 -0.42 11.82 -0.26
CA GLY A 44 -0.81 12.51 -1.49
C GLY A 44 -2.31 12.60 -1.64
N ASP A 45 -2.78 13.34 -2.64
CA ASP A 45 -4.22 13.44 -2.96
C ASP A 45 -4.62 12.25 -3.85
N LEU A 46 -5.46 11.35 -3.34
CA LEU A 46 -5.88 10.13 -4.04
C LEU A 46 -7.28 10.25 -4.65
N ASN A 47 -8.09 11.21 -4.21
CA ASN A 47 -9.49 11.34 -4.62
C ASN A 47 -9.80 12.67 -5.35
N GLY A 48 -8.80 13.54 -5.52
CA GLY A 48 -8.89 14.82 -6.21
C GLY A 48 -9.50 15.95 -5.39
N ASP A 49 -9.64 15.79 -4.07
CA ASP A 49 -10.25 16.79 -3.18
C ASP A 49 -9.23 17.79 -2.59
N ARG A 50 -7.95 17.68 -2.97
CA ARG A 50 -6.81 18.49 -2.51
C ARG A 50 -6.48 18.34 -1.03
N GLN A 51 -7.01 17.33 -0.35
CA GLN A 51 -6.57 16.95 0.99
C GLN A 51 -5.45 15.92 0.91
N THR A 52 -4.61 15.87 1.94
CA THR A 52 -3.49 14.93 2.02
C THR A 52 -3.96 13.60 2.61
N ASP A 53 -4.23 12.64 1.74
CA ASP A 53 -4.54 11.26 2.09
C ASP A 53 -3.27 10.50 2.49
N LEU A 54 -3.45 9.36 3.15
CA LEU A 54 -2.36 8.51 3.61
C LEU A 54 -2.51 7.08 3.09
N ALA A 55 -1.38 6.47 2.74
CA ALA A 55 -1.24 5.03 2.69
C ALA A 55 -0.23 4.60 3.75
N LEU A 56 -0.51 3.51 4.47
CA LEU A 56 0.32 2.98 5.55
C LEU A 56 0.56 1.49 5.33
N ILE A 57 1.79 1.03 5.57
CA ILE A 57 2.06 -0.37 5.87
C ILE A 57 2.33 -0.46 7.37
N ILE A 58 1.59 -1.31 8.06
CA ILE A 58 1.75 -1.57 9.49
C ILE A 58 2.07 -3.05 9.73
N GLU A 59 2.78 -3.36 10.81
CA GLU A 59 3.20 -4.72 11.19
C GLU A 59 2.87 -4.98 12.66
N ASP A 60 2.34 -6.17 12.96
CA ASP A 60 2.17 -6.67 14.34
C ASP A 60 3.54 -6.78 15.04
N THR A 61 3.58 -6.59 16.35
CA THR A 61 4.81 -6.70 17.15
C THR A 61 4.75 -7.84 18.17
N ASN A 62 3.90 -8.82 17.94
CA ASN A 62 3.77 -9.98 18.82
C ASN A 62 5.07 -10.82 18.83
N PRO A 63 5.77 -10.92 19.97
CA PRO A 63 7.03 -11.67 20.05
C PRO A 63 6.86 -13.18 19.84
N LYS A 64 5.63 -13.72 19.97
CA LYS A 64 5.37 -15.14 19.68
C LYS A 64 5.48 -15.50 18.19
N ASN A 65 5.41 -14.51 17.31
CA ASN A 65 5.59 -14.69 15.87
C ASN A 65 7.05 -14.49 15.43
N ILE A 66 7.97 -14.27 16.37
CA ILE A 66 9.41 -14.29 16.10
C ILE A 66 9.87 -15.71 16.44
N VAL A 67 10.22 -16.48 15.42
CA VAL A 67 10.56 -17.90 15.56
C VAL A 67 12.03 -18.13 15.24
N THR A 68 12.66 -19.06 15.95
CA THR A 68 14.02 -19.50 15.64
C THR A 68 14.02 -20.34 14.37
N ASN A 69 15.02 -20.14 13.51
CA ASN A 69 15.28 -20.94 12.33
C ASN A 69 16.66 -21.61 12.48
N ASP A 70 16.69 -22.93 12.31
CA ASP A 70 17.87 -23.78 12.40
C ASP A 70 18.43 -24.17 11.01
N ARG A 71 17.81 -23.67 9.94
CA ARG A 71 18.19 -23.91 8.54
C ARG A 71 19.04 -22.75 8.02
N LEU A 72 19.39 -22.82 6.73
CA LEU A 72 20.00 -21.67 6.02
C LEU A 72 19.08 -20.45 6.09
N GLY A 73 19.67 -19.24 6.02
CA GLY A 73 18.94 -17.98 6.07
C GLY A 73 19.10 -17.26 7.40
N ASN A 74 18.13 -16.41 7.75
CA ASN A 74 18.16 -15.66 9.00
C ASN A 74 17.89 -16.60 10.19
N PRO A 75 18.71 -16.61 11.27
CA PRO A 75 18.47 -17.45 12.45
C PRO A 75 17.19 -17.09 13.22
N GLN A 76 16.61 -15.92 13.00
CA GLN A 76 15.32 -15.52 13.56
C GLN A 76 14.40 -15.00 12.45
N LEU A 77 13.21 -15.56 12.34
CA LEU A 77 12.21 -15.15 11.36
C LEU A 77 11.10 -14.38 12.06
N ASN A 78 10.87 -13.14 11.62
CA ASN A 78 9.71 -12.36 12.04
C ASN A 78 8.52 -12.68 11.12
N LEU A 79 7.59 -13.48 11.61
CA LEU A 79 6.38 -13.92 10.92
C LEU A 79 5.15 -13.06 11.26
N ASN A 80 5.37 -11.88 11.86
CA ASN A 80 4.27 -10.99 12.20
C ASN A 80 3.49 -10.56 10.94
N GLN A 81 2.17 -10.45 11.11
CA GLN A 81 1.30 -10.04 10.01
C GLN A 81 1.51 -8.57 9.67
N ARG A 82 1.34 -8.26 8.37
CA ARG A 82 1.36 -6.90 7.86
C ARG A 82 0.00 -6.52 7.28
N LYS A 83 -0.33 -5.23 7.36
CA LYS A 83 -1.52 -4.65 6.74
C LYS A 83 -1.17 -3.41 5.94
N LEU A 84 -1.73 -3.33 4.75
CA LEU A 84 -1.83 -2.10 3.96
C LEU A 84 -3.13 -1.40 4.34
N LEU A 85 -3.06 -0.11 4.68
CA LEU A 85 -4.20 0.74 4.95
C LEU A 85 -4.16 1.93 4.00
N ILE A 86 -5.30 2.30 3.42
CA ILE A 86 -5.46 3.58 2.72
C ILE A 86 -6.50 4.41 3.46
N LEU A 87 -6.11 5.60 3.87
CA LEU A 87 -6.91 6.53 4.66
C LEU A 87 -7.16 7.79 3.84
N LEU A 88 -8.43 8.09 3.57
CA LEU A 88 -8.81 9.34 2.92
C LEU A 88 -9.06 10.41 3.99
N LYS A 89 -8.55 11.61 3.75
CA LYS A 89 -8.71 12.76 4.65
C LYS A 89 -10.08 13.42 4.40
N SER A 90 -10.67 13.91 5.47
CA SER A 90 -11.91 14.71 5.46
C SER A 90 -11.82 15.80 6.54
N PRO A 91 -12.76 16.76 6.56
CA PRO A 91 -12.87 17.72 7.65
C PRO A 91 -13.02 17.05 9.03
N GLN A 92 -13.66 15.88 9.10
CA GLN A 92 -13.83 15.07 10.32
C GLN A 92 -12.61 14.18 10.64
N GLY A 93 -11.49 14.37 9.93
CA GLY A 93 -10.29 13.54 10.08
C GLY A 93 -10.18 12.44 9.04
N TYR A 94 -9.36 11.43 9.34
CA TYR A 94 -9.13 10.31 8.44
C TYR A 94 -10.27 9.29 8.53
N ARG A 95 -10.62 8.69 7.38
CA ARG A 95 -11.45 7.49 7.29
C ARG A 95 -10.70 6.38 6.57
N LEU A 96 -10.89 5.14 7.01
CA LEU A 96 -10.40 3.97 6.27
C LEU A 96 -11.17 3.84 4.95
N ALA A 97 -10.45 3.83 3.84
CA ALA A 97 -11.01 3.72 2.50
C ALA A 97 -10.75 2.36 1.85
N ALA A 98 -9.63 1.72 2.18
CA ALA A 98 -9.31 0.36 1.77
C ALA A 98 -8.30 -0.28 2.73
N SER A 99 -8.29 -1.61 2.80
CA SER A 99 -7.29 -2.35 3.57
C SER A 99 -6.99 -3.72 2.99
N ASN A 100 -5.77 -4.22 3.17
CA ASN A 100 -5.38 -5.57 2.77
C ASN A 100 -4.40 -6.16 3.80
N SER A 101 -4.56 -7.44 4.15
CA SER A 101 -3.74 -8.14 5.16
C SER A 101 -2.89 -9.28 4.57
N THR A 102 -2.68 -9.28 3.26
CA THR A 102 -1.98 -10.34 2.52
C THR A 102 -0.55 -9.96 2.15
N LEU A 103 -0.04 -8.81 2.61
CA LEU A 103 1.38 -8.47 2.46
C LEU A 103 2.27 -9.59 3.04
N PRO A 104 3.42 -9.89 2.42
CA PRO A 104 4.38 -10.84 2.96
C PRO A 104 4.92 -10.33 4.30
N SER A 105 5.15 -11.25 5.25
CA SER A 105 5.89 -10.96 6.50
C SER A 105 7.37 -10.65 6.20
N GLU A 106 8.10 -10.18 7.22
CA GLU A 106 9.53 -9.91 7.11
C GLU A 106 10.33 -11.18 6.78
N GLY A 107 10.03 -12.27 7.49
CA GLY A 107 10.56 -13.61 7.22
C GLY A 107 9.50 -14.54 6.65
N ASP A 108 9.95 -15.66 6.08
CA ASP A 108 9.11 -16.73 5.57
C ASP A 108 9.62 -18.09 6.07
N GLN A 109 8.74 -18.90 6.65
CA GLN A 109 9.12 -20.18 7.26
C GLN A 109 9.42 -21.26 6.21
N GLU A 110 8.74 -21.22 5.06
CA GLU A 110 8.96 -22.17 3.97
C GLU A 110 10.18 -21.78 3.12
N SER A 111 10.49 -20.48 3.09
CA SER A 111 11.65 -19.89 2.42
C SER A 111 12.52 -19.03 3.38
N PRO A 112 13.24 -19.62 4.36
CA PRO A 112 13.97 -18.85 5.37
C PRO A 112 15.13 -17.98 4.86
N CYS A 113 15.58 -18.24 3.62
CA CYS A 113 16.57 -17.42 2.92
C CYS A 113 15.97 -16.18 2.25
N LEU A 114 14.64 -16.05 2.18
CA LEU A 114 13.97 -14.87 1.67
C LEU A 114 14.26 -13.68 2.58
N THR A 115 14.75 -12.60 1.96
CA THR A 115 14.91 -11.32 2.64
C THR A 115 13.60 -10.56 2.60
N ASP A 116 13.40 -9.66 3.56
CA ASP A 116 12.16 -8.89 3.68
C ASP A 116 11.75 -8.27 2.34
N PRO A 117 10.60 -8.66 1.76
CA PRO A 117 10.16 -8.11 0.48
C PRO A 117 9.87 -6.61 0.49
N LEU A 118 9.78 -5.99 1.66
CA LEU A 118 9.63 -4.54 1.84
C LEU A 118 10.94 -3.85 2.27
N GLY A 119 12.02 -4.62 2.47
CA GLY A 119 13.27 -4.13 3.06
C GLY A 119 14.15 -3.32 2.10
N GLU A 120 13.92 -3.43 0.79
CA GLU A 120 14.67 -2.68 -0.22
C GLU A 120 13.81 -1.68 -0.98
N GLY A 121 14.36 -0.48 -1.20
CA GLY A 121 13.70 0.60 -1.94
C GLY A 121 12.53 1.23 -1.19
N ASN A 122 11.57 1.79 -1.94
CA ASN A 122 10.37 2.41 -1.40
C ASN A 122 9.17 1.44 -1.58
N PRO A 123 8.78 0.68 -0.55
CA PRO A 123 7.73 -0.34 -0.66
C PRO A 123 6.33 0.25 -0.88
N LEU A 124 6.14 1.51 -0.52
CA LEU A 124 4.88 2.23 -0.63
C LEU A 124 5.11 3.65 -1.11
N THR A 125 4.43 4.03 -2.20
CA THR A 125 4.51 5.38 -2.76
C THR A 125 3.11 5.86 -3.16
N ILE A 126 2.85 7.16 -3.00
CA ILE A 126 1.74 7.84 -3.66
C ILE A 126 2.33 8.80 -4.69
N LYS A 127 1.96 8.63 -5.96
CA LYS A 127 2.44 9.48 -7.06
C LYS A 127 1.31 9.73 -8.05
N ASN A 128 1.03 11.00 -8.33
CA ASN A 128 0.01 11.42 -9.29
C ASN A 128 -1.38 10.79 -9.02
N GLY A 129 -1.80 10.73 -7.75
CA GLY A 129 -3.06 10.11 -7.32
C GLY A 129 -3.12 8.59 -7.42
N LEU A 130 -1.97 7.94 -7.64
CA LEU A 130 -1.85 6.48 -7.69
C LEU A 130 -1.13 5.97 -6.45
N VAL A 131 -1.63 4.88 -5.87
CA VAL A 131 -0.97 4.15 -4.80
C VAL A 131 -0.15 3.04 -5.43
N GLN A 132 1.14 2.98 -5.12
CA GLN A 132 2.09 2.03 -5.67
C GLN A 132 2.71 1.20 -4.56
N ILE A 133 2.62 -0.13 -4.69
CA ILE A 133 3.15 -1.10 -3.74
C ILE A 133 4.25 -1.86 -4.47
N ASN A 134 5.48 -1.77 -3.97
CA ASN A 134 6.64 -2.45 -4.54
C ASN A 134 7.08 -3.58 -3.60
N LEU A 135 7.25 -4.78 -4.15
CA LEU A 135 7.75 -5.95 -3.43
C LEU A 135 9.02 -6.46 -4.13
N HIS A 136 10.12 -6.55 -3.38
CA HIS A 136 11.41 -7.01 -3.87
C HIS A 136 11.73 -8.42 -3.36
N TYR A 137 11.70 -9.42 -4.22
CA TYR A 137 11.98 -10.80 -3.84
C TYR A 137 13.40 -11.19 -4.16
N TRP A 138 14.19 -11.33 -3.09
CA TRP A 138 15.57 -11.78 -3.14
C TRP A 138 15.81 -12.87 -2.09
N LEU A 139 16.30 -14.03 -2.53
CA LEU A 139 16.73 -15.09 -1.63
C LEU A 139 18.26 -15.11 -1.53
N SER A 140 18.74 -15.09 -0.29
CA SER A 140 20.16 -15.21 0.03
C SER A 140 20.76 -16.58 -0.33
N CYS A 141 19.93 -17.60 -0.52
CA CYS A 141 20.33 -18.94 -0.94
C CYS A 141 19.30 -19.58 -1.88
N GLY A 142 19.74 -20.49 -2.76
CA GLY A 142 18.84 -21.41 -3.47
C GLY A 142 17.97 -20.83 -4.61
N SER A 143 18.03 -19.53 -4.91
CA SER A 143 17.30 -18.92 -6.03
C SER A 143 18.22 -18.41 -7.13
N TRP A 144 17.83 -18.68 -8.38
CA TRP A 144 18.43 -18.11 -9.59
C TRP A 144 17.93 -16.72 -9.93
N TYR A 145 16.77 -16.32 -9.42
CA TYR A 145 16.11 -15.07 -9.80
C TYR A 145 16.00 -14.08 -8.63
N VAL A 146 16.02 -12.81 -9.00
CA VAL A 146 15.56 -11.68 -8.21
C VAL A 146 14.39 -11.07 -8.95
N SER A 147 13.26 -10.83 -8.28
CA SER A 147 12.08 -10.27 -8.92
C SER A 147 11.58 -9.03 -8.19
N ASN A 148 11.13 -8.03 -8.96
CA ASN A 148 10.52 -6.81 -8.44
C ASN A 148 9.09 -6.72 -8.94
N HIS A 149 8.13 -6.60 -8.03
CA HIS A 149 6.70 -6.58 -8.34
C HIS A 149 6.09 -5.24 -7.94
N LEU A 150 5.57 -4.50 -8.91
CA LEU A 150 4.94 -3.19 -8.70
C LEU A 150 3.45 -3.27 -8.99
N PHE A 151 2.63 -3.10 -7.95
CA PHE A 151 1.19 -2.99 -8.06
C PHE A 151 0.78 -1.52 -8.05
N THR A 152 -0.02 -1.10 -9.05
CA THR A 152 -0.50 0.28 -9.15
C THR A 152 -2.01 0.34 -9.03
N PHE A 153 -2.50 1.07 -8.03
CA PHE A 153 -3.91 1.25 -7.74
C PHE A 153 -4.37 2.69 -7.98
N ARG A 154 -5.61 2.84 -8.43
CA ARG A 154 -6.29 4.13 -8.57
C ARG A 154 -7.62 4.12 -7.84
N TYR A 155 -7.91 5.19 -7.10
CA TYR A 155 -9.23 5.39 -6.53
C TYR A 155 -10.23 5.77 -7.63
N GLN A 156 -11.27 4.95 -7.80
CA GLN A 156 -12.35 5.19 -8.76
C GLN A 156 -13.59 4.42 -8.34
N ASN A 157 -14.77 5.01 -8.54
CA ASN A 157 -16.04 4.39 -8.16
C ASN A 157 -16.02 3.89 -6.70
N GLN A 158 -15.53 4.74 -5.79
CA GLN A 158 -15.47 4.49 -4.34
C GLN A 158 -14.61 3.28 -3.92
N SER A 159 -13.68 2.84 -4.77
CA SER A 159 -12.76 1.74 -4.44
C SER A 159 -11.39 1.94 -5.08
N PHE A 160 -10.35 1.32 -4.50
CA PHE A 160 -9.01 1.30 -5.09
C PHE A 160 -8.91 0.13 -6.07
N LYS A 161 -8.96 0.43 -7.37
CA LYS A 161 -8.88 -0.57 -8.43
C LYS A 161 -7.43 -0.80 -8.85
N LEU A 162 -7.04 -2.05 -9.04
CA LEU A 162 -5.77 -2.39 -9.67
C LEU A 162 -5.83 -1.97 -11.14
N ILE A 163 -4.92 -1.08 -11.55
CA ILE A 163 -4.87 -0.56 -12.93
C ILE A 163 -3.60 -0.97 -13.67
N GLY A 164 -2.55 -1.31 -12.93
CA GLY A 164 -1.25 -1.72 -13.47
C GLY A 164 -0.57 -2.75 -12.58
N TYR A 165 0.14 -3.67 -13.21
CA TYR A 165 1.05 -4.60 -12.56
C TYR A 165 2.29 -4.77 -13.42
N ASP A 166 3.45 -4.47 -12.84
CA ASP A 166 4.74 -4.58 -13.51
C ASP A 166 5.65 -5.53 -12.74
N VAL A 167 6.34 -6.41 -13.46
CA VAL A 167 7.33 -7.35 -12.91
C VAL A 167 8.63 -7.21 -13.68
N ASN A 168 9.75 -7.16 -12.96
CA ASN A 168 11.08 -7.28 -13.54
C ASN A 168 11.83 -8.41 -12.86
N ASP A 169 12.30 -9.37 -13.65
CA ASP A 169 13.06 -10.53 -13.22
C ASP A 169 14.50 -10.42 -13.69
N PHE A 170 15.43 -10.80 -12.82
CA PHE A 170 16.86 -10.81 -13.09
C PHE A 170 17.46 -12.17 -12.73
N HIS A 171 18.02 -12.87 -13.72
CA HIS A 171 18.71 -14.13 -13.52
C HIS A 171 20.15 -13.88 -13.05
N ARG A 172 20.41 -14.23 -11.79
CA ARG A 172 21.62 -13.87 -11.04
C ARG A 172 22.92 -14.42 -11.61
N ALA A 173 22.86 -15.49 -12.41
CA ALA A 173 24.06 -16.14 -12.94
C ALA A 173 24.35 -15.81 -14.41
N SER A 174 23.32 -15.59 -15.21
CA SER A 174 23.48 -15.23 -16.64
C SER A 174 23.41 -13.73 -16.88
N GLY A 175 22.82 -12.98 -15.95
CA GLY A 175 22.53 -11.57 -16.10
C GLY A 175 21.23 -11.30 -16.85
N GLU A 176 20.55 -12.33 -17.37
CA GLU A 176 19.33 -12.16 -18.16
C GLU A 176 18.27 -11.37 -17.39
N THR A 177 17.72 -10.35 -18.05
CA THR A 177 16.61 -9.54 -17.52
C THR A 177 15.36 -9.74 -18.36
N ASN A 178 14.25 -9.98 -17.69
CA ASN A 178 12.92 -10.06 -18.29
C ASN A 178 11.97 -9.09 -17.59
N ALA A 179 11.02 -8.53 -18.32
CA ALA A 179 10.02 -7.64 -17.76
C ALA A 179 8.64 -7.92 -18.34
N THR A 180 7.62 -7.86 -17.49
CA THR A 180 6.21 -7.91 -17.88
C THR A 180 5.49 -6.69 -17.34
N SER A 181 4.70 -6.01 -18.17
CA SER A 181 3.85 -4.89 -17.77
C SER A 181 2.42 -5.14 -18.23
N ILE A 182 1.48 -5.11 -17.29
CA ILE A 182 0.06 -5.34 -17.52
C ILE A 182 -0.71 -4.07 -17.24
N ASN A 183 -1.45 -3.59 -18.25
CA ASN A 183 -2.37 -2.49 -18.10
C ASN A 183 -3.81 -3.02 -18.08
N PHE A 184 -4.41 -3.12 -16.88
CA PHE A 184 -5.75 -3.67 -16.70
C PHE A 184 -6.86 -2.81 -17.30
N LEU A 185 -6.62 -1.52 -17.55
CA LEU A 185 -7.59 -0.63 -18.18
C LEU A 185 -7.75 -0.94 -19.68
N THR A 186 -6.64 -1.24 -20.34
CA THR A 186 -6.61 -1.54 -21.79
C THR A 186 -6.58 -3.04 -22.10
N GLY A 187 -6.31 -3.86 -21.08
CA GLY A 187 -6.07 -5.29 -21.20
C GLY A 187 -4.77 -5.64 -21.94
N LYS A 188 -3.88 -4.69 -22.17
CA LYS A 188 -2.61 -4.91 -22.88
C LYS A 188 -1.55 -5.46 -21.94
N ILE A 189 -0.79 -6.43 -22.44
CA ILE A 189 0.40 -6.98 -21.79
C ILE A 189 1.59 -6.66 -22.68
N LYS A 190 2.64 -6.08 -22.11
CA LYS A 190 3.95 -5.91 -22.74
C LYS A 190 4.90 -6.89 -22.07
N LYS A 191 5.58 -7.72 -22.86
CA LYS A 191 6.73 -8.51 -22.40
C LYS A 191 8.00 -7.99 -23.05
N THR A 192 9.08 -7.91 -22.28
CA THR A 192 10.39 -7.48 -22.74
C THR A 192 11.42 -8.50 -22.28
N THR A 193 12.21 -9.01 -23.23
CA THR A 193 13.20 -10.07 -22.98
C THR A 193 14.51 -9.74 -23.71
N GLY A 194 15.55 -10.55 -23.47
CA GLY A 194 16.83 -10.43 -24.16
C GLY A 194 17.67 -9.25 -23.71
N GLY A 195 17.36 -8.65 -22.55
CA GLY A 195 18.28 -7.75 -21.86
C GLY A 195 19.24 -8.55 -20.98
N ASN A 196 20.39 -7.94 -20.66
CA ASN A 196 21.37 -8.52 -19.75
C ASN A 196 21.95 -7.44 -18.83
N GLY A 197 21.83 -7.61 -17.51
CA GLY A 197 22.31 -6.67 -16.50
C GLY A 197 23.82 -6.71 -16.24
N PHE A 198 24.56 -7.63 -16.86
CA PHE A 198 26.03 -7.68 -16.82
C PHE A 198 26.70 -7.07 -18.04
N GLU A 199 25.93 -6.75 -19.08
CA GLU A 199 26.43 -6.18 -20.32
C GLU A 199 26.41 -4.66 -20.25
N ASP A 200 27.55 -4.03 -20.51
CA ASP A 200 27.67 -2.56 -20.51
C ASP A 200 27.05 -1.91 -21.75
N GLN A 201 26.88 -2.69 -22.83
CA GLN A 201 26.27 -2.22 -24.07
C GLN A 201 24.76 -2.47 -24.06
N GLU A 202 23.98 -1.49 -24.49
CA GLU A 202 22.53 -1.65 -24.66
C GLU A 202 22.25 -2.81 -25.63
N GLN A 203 21.66 -3.88 -25.12
CA GLN A 203 21.18 -4.98 -25.94
C GLN A 203 19.84 -4.61 -26.57
N THR A 204 19.60 -5.08 -27.80
CA THR A 204 18.31 -4.91 -28.47
C THR A 204 17.26 -5.75 -27.77
N ALA A 205 16.54 -5.13 -26.82
CA ALA A 205 15.46 -5.78 -26.11
C ALA A 205 14.36 -6.24 -27.07
N GLN A 206 13.93 -7.49 -26.92
CA GLN A 206 12.83 -8.04 -27.69
C GLN A 206 11.52 -7.70 -26.99
N VAL A 207 10.65 -6.95 -27.67
CA VAL A 207 9.34 -6.54 -27.13
C VAL A 207 8.23 -7.31 -27.84
N SER A 208 7.38 -7.96 -27.06
CA SER A 208 6.14 -8.56 -27.56
C SER A 208 4.92 -8.00 -26.84
N TRP A 209 3.80 -7.96 -27.55
CA TRP A 209 2.53 -7.47 -27.05
C TRP A 209 1.47 -8.56 -27.15
N SER A 210 0.70 -8.73 -26.09
CA SER A 210 -0.48 -9.58 -26.08
C SER A 210 -1.63 -8.88 -25.34
N LYS A 211 -2.75 -9.59 -25.17
CA LYS A 211 -3.91 -9.11 -24.43
C LYS A 211 -4.30 -10.14 -23.39
N LEU A 212 -4.85 -9.65 -22.28
CA LEU A 212 -5.50 -10.48 -21.27
C LEU A 212 -6.67 -11.24 -21.92
N LYS A 213 -6.80 -12.53 -21.59
CA LYS A 213 -7.88 -13.40 -22.07
C LYS A 213 -9.24 -12.97 -21.52
N GLN A 214 -9.25 -12.30 -20.37
CA GLN A 214 -10.45 -11.79 -19.73
C GLN A 214 -10.23 -10.40 -19.12
N LYS A 215 -11.34 -9.73 -18.79
CA LYS A 215 -11.30 -8.44 -18.11
C LYS A 215 -11.23 -8.66 -16.60
N TYR A 216 -10.21 -8.09 -15.96
CA TYR A 216 -10.08 -8.11 -14.51
C TYR A 216 -10.58 -6.78 -13.93
N ALA A 217 -11.43 -6.84 -12.91
CA ALA A 217 -11.98 -5.67 -12.21
C ALA A 217 -11.60 -5.69 -10.71
N LEU A 218 -10.32 -5.98 -10.45
CA LEU A 218 -9.80 -6.24 -9.12
C LEU A 218 -9.70 -4.96 -8.28
N THR A 219 -10.05 -5.10 -7.00
CA THR A 219 -9.86 -4.11 -5.94
C THR A 219 -8.65 -4.47 -5.09
N LEU A 220 -8.13 -3.51 -4.33
CA LEU A 220 -7.04 -3.71 -3.39
C LEU A 220 -7.32 -4.85 -2.41
N GLU A 221 -8.54 -4.98 -1.93
CA GLU A 221 -8.99 -6.03 -1.01
C GLU A 221 -8.92 -7.44 -1.63
N GLN A 222 -8.99 -7.55 -2.96
CA GLN A 222 -9.00 -8.81 -3.69
C GLN A 222 -7.60 -9.27 -4.11
N ILE A 223 -6.56 -8.47 -3.89
CA ILE A 223 -5.19 -8.85 -4.22
C ILE A 223 -4.63 -9.74 -3.12
N ASN A 224 -4.00 -10.84 -3.51
CA ASN A 224 -3.11 -11.60 -2.64
C ASN A 224 -1.67 -11.20 -2.96
N PHE A 225 -1.01 -10.45 -2.07
CA PHE A 225 0.36 -10.01 -2.30
C PHE A 225 1.41 -11.11 -2.09
N LYS A 226 1.02 -12.28 -1.55
CA LYS A 226 1.90 -13.47 -1.42
C LYS A 226 1.86 -14.39 -2.63
N ASP A 227 0.84 -14.25 -3.47
CA ASP A 227 0.62 -15.09 -4.65
C ASP A 227 0.40 -14.16 -5.83
N TYR A 228 1.49 -13.86 -6.54
CA TYR A 228 1.42 -12.93 -7.67
C TYR A 228 0.67 -13.62 -8.81
N GLY A 229 -0.60 -13.28 -8.95
CA GLY A 229 -1.49 -13.95 -9.90
C GLY A 229 -0.90 -14.03 -11.30
N GLU A 230 -1.00 -15.21 -11.92
CA GLU A 230 -0.78 -15.38 -13.34
C GLU A 230 -1.95 -14.73 -14.09
N TYR A 231 -1.83 -13.43 -14.37
CA TYR A 231 -2.81 -12.70 -15.16
C TYR A 231 -2.63 -13.07 -16.64
N GLU A 232 -3.50 -13.94 -17.13
CA GLU A 232 -3.55 -14.34 -18.54
C GLU A 232 -4.63 -13.64 -19.36
#